data_AF-A0A353VER1-F1
#
_entry.id   AF-A0A353VER1-F1
#
_cell.length_a   1.000
_cell.length_b   1.000
_cell.length_c   1.000
_cell.angle_alpha   90.00
_cell.angle_beta   90.00
_cell.angle_gamma   90.00
#
_symmetry.space_group_name_H-M   'P 1'
#
loop_
_entity.id
_entity.type
_entity.pdbx_description
1 polymer ?
#
loop_
_entity_poly.entity_id
_entity_poly.type
_entity_poly.pdbx_seq_one_letter_code
_entity_poly.pdbx_strand_id
1 'polypeptide(L)'
;MRLLETSEILDLVEYEKVREARRREVIELKRPRRVRVGRHLTFVFENRETMWFQIQEMVRAERLVDQAKIAEEVEVYNGLLPRAGELSATMLIEIDDASQIKPVLDRLLGIDTRDYVRMTVGPHVIVGDFEAGHSDEERGKLSAVHFVRFALPPEARRIFATAEVALVVEHPNERARTVLSAEARRSLLRDLA
;
A
#
# COMPACT_ATOMS: atom_id res chain seq x y z
N MET A 1 -1.42 -8.83 12.86
CA MET A 1 -0.59 -9.56 11.87
C MET A 1 0.81 -9.87 12.45
N ARG A 2 1.43 -11.03 12.14
CA ARG A 2 2.83 -11.34 12.53
C ARG A 2 3.79 -10.56 11.62
N LEU A 3 4.89 -10.03 12.19
CA LEU A 3 5.97 -9.35 11.46
C LEU A 3 6.95 -10.35 10.83
N LEU A 4 7.55 -9.97 9.71
CA LEU A 4 8.50 -10.82 8.97
C LEU A 4 9.82 -10.88 9.74
N GLU A 5 10.40 -12.07 9.80
CA GLU A 5 11.70 -12.34 10.40
C GLU A 5 12.75 -12.51 9.31
N THR A 6 13.98 -12.07 9.57
CA THR A 6 15.10 -12.19 8.62
C THR A 6 15.32 -13.63 8.17
N SER A 7 15.08 -14.62 9.05
CA SER A 7 15.18 -16.04 8.73
C SER A 7 14.15 -16.55 7.70
N GLU A 8 13.12 -15.75 7.41
CA GLU A 8 12.13 -16.08 6.37
C GLU A 8 12.54 -15.57 4.99
N ILE A 9 13.58 -14.74 4.91
CA ILE A 9 14.13 -14.23 3.66
C ILE A 9 15.12 -15.27 3.12
N LEU A 10 14.91 -15.64 1.86
CA LEU A 10 15.71 -16.66 1.18
C LEU A 10 16.99 -16.01 0.67
N ASP A 11 18.07 -16.79 0.62
CA ASP A 11 19.23 -16.34 -0.14
C ASP A 11 18.89 -16.25 -1.64
N LEU A 12 19.80 -15.61 -2.39
CA LEU A 12 19.61 -15.36 -3.82
C LEU A 12 19.38 -16.64 -4.64
N VAL A 13 20.04 -17.74 -4.27
CA VAL A 13 19.96 -19.00 -5.02
C VAL A 13 18.63 -19.69 -4.76
N GLU A 14 18.21 -19.77 -3.50
CA GLU A 14 16.93 -20.36 -3.12
C GLU A 14 15.75 -19.53 -3.61
N TYR A 15 15.85 -18.20 -3.58
CA TYR A 15 14.79 -17.33 -4.09
C TYR A 15 14.58 -17.49 -5.59
N GLU A 16 15.65 -17.53 -6.41
CA GLU A 16 15.53 -17.68 -7.87
C GLU A 16 14.79 -18.98 -8.28
N LYS A 17 14.89 -20.05 -7.48
CA LYS A 17 14.15 -21.31 -7.73
C LYS A 17 12.64 -21.14 -7.62
N VAL A 18 12.17 -20.27 -6.73
CA VAL A 18 10.73 -20.11 -6.43
C VAL A 18 10.14 -18.81 -6.99
N ARG A 19 11.00 -17.88 -7.44
CA ARG A 19 10.64 -16.50 -7.81
C ARG A 19 9.49 -16.43 -8.80
N GLU A 20 9.54 -17.19 -9.90
CA GLU A 20 8.49 -17.13 -10.92
C GLU A 20 7.12 -17.64 -10.43
N ALA A 21 7.11 -18.66 -9.57
CA ALA A 21 5.88 -19.13 -8.95
C ALA A 21 5.33 -18.10 -7.96
N ARG A 22 6.19 -17.57 -7.08
CA ARG A 22 5.83 -16.53 -6.10
C ARG A 22 5.33 -15.25 -6.77
N ARG A 23 5.95 -14.84 -7.87
CA ARG A 23 5.51 -13.69 -8.65
C ARG A 23 4.07 -13.86 -9.17
N ARG A 24 3.72 -15.03 -9.69
CA ARG A 24 2.35 -15.32 -10.14
C ARG A 24 1.35 -15.30 -8.98
N GLU A 25 1.70 -15.93 -7.87
CA GLU A 25 0.88 -15.94 -6.65
C GLU A 25 0.60 -14.51 -6.14
N VAL A 26 1.64 -13.65 -6.10
CA VAL A 26 1.51 -12.27 -5.64
C VAL A 26 0.70 -11.41 -6.60
N ILE A 27 0.78 -11.64 -7.91
CA ILE A 27 -0.07 -10.95 -8.90
C ILE A 27 -1.55 -11.27 -8.62
N GLU A 28 -1.89 -12.55 -8.45
CA GLU A 28 -3.27 -12.96 -8.14
C GLU A 28 -3.72 -12.46 -6.77
N LEU A 29 -2.84 -12.46 -5.77
CA LEU A 29 -3.11 -11.90 -4.45
C LEU A 29 -3.39 -10.39 -4.51
N LYS A 30 -2.61 -9.64 -5.29
CA LYS A 30 -2.74 -8.18 -5.44
C LYS A 30 -3.98 -7.79 -6.24
N ARG A 31 -4.50 -8.66 -7.11
CA ARG A 31 -5.66 -8.37 -7.96
C ARG A 31 -6.89 -7.86 -7.17
N PRO A 32 -7.42 -8.54 -6.14
CA PRO A 32 -8.53 -8.00 -5.34
C PRO A 32 -8.09 -6.92 -4.35
N ARG A 33 -6.78 -6.71 -4.15
CA ARG A 33 -6.21 -5.72 -3.24
C ARG A 33 -5.87 -4.41 -3.93
N ARG A 34 -6.03 -4.34 -5.26
CA ARG A 34 -5.74 -3.16 -6.09
C ARG A 34 -7.03 -2.40 -6.39
N VAL A 35 -7.10 -1.16 -5.91
CA VAL A 35 -8.27 -0.28 -6.04
C VAL A 35 -7.85 1.00 -6.74
N ARG A 36 -8.35 1.22 -7.96
CA ARG A 36 -8.16 2.48 -8.67
C ARG A 36 -9.17 3.51 -8.19
N VAL A 37 -8.72 4.73 -7.95
CA VAL A 37 -9.54 5.85 -7.47
C VAL A 37 -9.26 7.06 -8.37
N GLY A 38 -10.28 7.44 -9.15
CA GLY A 38 -10.16 8.55 -10.07
C GLY A 38 -9.22 8.25 -11.24
N ARG A 39 -8.52 9.28 -11.71
CA ARG A 39 -7.73 9.23 -12.95
C ARG A 39 -6.32 8.71 -12.76
N HIS A 40 -5.67 9.05 -11.66
CA HIS A 40 -4.24 8.81 -11.50
C HIS A 40 -3.90 7.89 -10.32
N LEU A 41 -4.84 7.63 -9.43
CA LEU A 41 -4.51 6.99 -8.16
C LEU A 41 -4.88 5.52 -8.17
N THR A 42 -3.94 4.69 -7.75
CA THR A 42 -4.19 3.28 -7.48
C THR A 42 -3.65 2.92 -6.11
N PHE A 43 -4.50 2.36 -5.27
CA PHE A 43 -4.14 1.84 -3.96
C PHE A 43 -3.95 0.34 -4.04
N VAL A 44 -2.79 -0.16 -3.63
CA VAL A 44 -2.52 -1.59 -3.49
C VAL A 44 -2.42 -1.89 -2.02
N PHE A 45 -3.45 -2.53 -1.46
CA PHE A 45 -3.45 -2.92 -0.05
C PHE A 45 -2.45 -4.05 0.19
N GLU A 46 -1.55 -3.81 1.13
CA GLU A 46 -0.42 -4.69 1.38
C GLU A 46 -0.72 -5.64 2.54
N ASN A 47 -0.05 -6.78 2.54
CA ASN A 47 -0.09 -7.75 3.63
C ASN A 47 1.28 -8.42 3.76
N ARG A 48 1.36 -9.42 4.63
CA ARG A 48 2.60 -10.14 4.90
C ARG A 48 3.20 -10.76 3.63
N GLU A 49 2.41 -11.40 2.79
CA GLU A 49 2.90 -12.06 1.59
C GLU A 49 3.36 -11.07 0.52
N THR A 50 2.66 -9.93 0.35
CA THR A 50 3.10 -8.90 -0.59
C THR A 50 4.38 -8.23 -0.14
N MET A 51 4.55 -8.00 1.18
CA MET A 51 5.77 -7.45 1.77
C MET A 51 6.94 -8.41 1.70
N TRP A 52 6.72 -9.69 2.00
CA TRP A 52 7.76 -10.72 1.86
C TRP A 52 8.31 -10.75 0.43
N PHE A 53 7.42 -10.70 -0.57
CA PHE A 53 7.84 -10.66 -1.97
C PHE A 53 8.60 -9.38 -2.31
N GLN A 54 8.20 -8.22 -1.77
CA GLN A 54 8.91 -6.96 -2.00
C GLN A 54 10.32 -6.98 -1.39
N ILE A 55 10.48 -7.47 -0.16
CA ILE A 55 11.79 -7.63 0.47
C ILE A 55 12.68 -8.55 -0.36
N GLN A 56 12.13 -9.68 -0.83
CA GLN A 56 12.87 -10.62 -1.67
C GLN A 56 13.31 -10.01 -3.01
N GLU A 57 12.43 -9.26 -3.67
CA GLU A 57 12.80 -8.55 -4.90
C GLU A 57 13.86 -7.46 -4.63
N MET A 58 13.81 -6.77 -3.49
CA MET A 58 14.81 -5.78 -3.08
C MET A 58 16.17 -6.42 -2.84
N VAL A 59 16.23 -7.44 -1.98
CA VAL A 59 17.43 -8.23 -1.68
C VAL A 59 18.06 -8.77 -2.96
N ARG A 60 17.23 -9.24 -3.90
CA ARG A 60 17.69 -9.76 -5.20
C ARG A 60 18.23 -8.67 -6.12
N ALA A 61 17.52 -7.55 -6.25
CA ALA A 61 17.91 -6.45 -7.12
C ALA A 61 19.25 -5.83 -6.68
N GLU A 62 19.41 -5.62 -5.37
CA GLU A 62 20.61 -5.07 -4.75
C GLU A 62 21.70 -6.13 -4.46
N ARG A 63 21.41 -7.41 -4.74
CA ARG A 63 22.29 -8.56 -4.47
C ARG A 63 22.81 -8.59 -3.03
N LEU A 64 21.93 -8.31 -2.08
CA LEU A 64 22.27 -8.31 -0.65
C LEU A 64 22.53 -9.74 -0.18
N VAL A 65 23.73 -9.97 0.38
CA VAL A 65 24.12 -11.24 1.01
C VAL A 65 24.48 -11.07 2.49
N ASP A 66 24.66 -9.82 2.92
CA ASP A 66 24.94 -9.48 4.30
C ASP A 66 23.64 -9.55 5.13
N GLN A 67 23.65 -10.38 6.17
CA GLN A 67 22.49 -10.60 7.03
C GLN A 67 22.05 -9.34 7.79
N ALA A 68 22.98 -8.44 8.14
CA ALA A 68 22.64 -7.19 8.80
C ALA A 68 21.87 -6.28 7.84
N LYS A 69 22.31 -6.17 6.59
CA LYS A 69 21.60 -5.37 5.56
C LYS A 69 20.23 -5.95 5.22
N ILE A 70 20.11 -7.28 5.16
CA ILE A 70 18.81 -7.93 4.95
C ILE A 70 17.88 -7.65 6.14
N ALA A 71 18.40 -7.66 7.37
CA ALA A 71 17.60 -7.34 8.56
C ALA A 71 17.12 -5.88 8.55
N GLU A 72 17.96 -4.94 8.10
CA GLU A 72 17.57 -3.53 7.92
C GLU A 72 16.40 -3.40 6.93
N GLU A 73 16.47 -4.07 5.78
CA GLU A 73 15.36 -4.09 4.81
C GLU A 73 14.08 -4.70 5.41
N VAL A 74 14.21 -5.82 6.13
CA VAL A 74 13.07 -6.45 6.80
C VAL A 74 12.40 -5.50 7.80
N GLU A 75 13.18 -4.73 8.56
CA GLU A 75 12.67 -3.73 9.50
C GLU A 75 11.90 -2.62 8.77
N VAL A 76 12.48 -2.07 7.69
CA VAL A 76 11.85 -1.03 6.86
C VAL A 76 10.49 -1.50 6.33
N TYR A 77 10.43 -2.67 5.70
CA TYR A 77 9.19 -3.19 5.12
C TYR A 77 8.18 -3.68 6.19
N ASN A 78 8.63 -4.17 7.34
CA ASN A 78 7.74 -4.41 8.48
C ASN A 78 7.09 -3.10 8.96
N GLY A 79 7.82 -1.99 8.86
CA GLY A 79 7.33 -0.64 9.04
C GLY A 79 6.22 -0.21 8.07
N LEU A 80 5.87 -1.03 7.07
CA LEU A 80 4.78 -0.81 6.11
C LEU A 80 3.60 -1.78 6.28
N LEU A 81 3.76 -2.84 7.10
CA LEU A 81 2.68 -3.79 7.38
C LEU A 81 1.53 -3.14 8.16
N PRO A 82 0.30 -3.62 7.98
CA PRO A 82 -0.83 -3.19 8.79
C PRO A 82 -0.62 -3.62 10.24
N ARG A 83 -0.86 -2.71 11.18
CA ARG A 83 -0.95 -3.05 12.61
C ARG A 83 -2.32 -3.64 12.93
N ALA A 84 -2.51 -4.11 14.17
CA ALA A 84 -3.78 -4.66 14.61
C ALA A 84 -4.92 -3.64 14.43
N GLY A 85 -5.94 -4.01 13.65
CA GLY A 85 -7.07 -3.14 13.34
C GLY A 85 -6.80 -2.06 12.28
N GLU A 86 -5.66 -2.12 11.60
CA GLU A 86 -5.32 -1.22 10.50
C GLU A 86 -5.38 -1.94 9.14
N LEU A 87 -5.52 -1.16 8.08
CA LEU A 87 -5.15 -1.55 6.72
C LEU A 87 -3.99 -0.68 6.26
N SER A 88 -3.02 -1.23 5.56
CA SER A 88 -1.97 -0.46 4.89
C SER A 88 -2.08 -0.62 3.38
N ALA A 89 -1.72 0.43 2.65
CA ALA A 89 -1.70 0.43 1.20
C ALA A 89 -0.54 1.25 0.65
N THR A 90 -0.02 0.79 -0.48
CA THR A 90 0.83 1.60 -1.36
C THR A 90 -0.08 2.38 -2.31
N MET A 91 -0.08 3.71 -2.20
CA MET A 91 -0.70 4.60 -3.18
C MET A 91 0.28 4.89 -4.31
N LEU A 92 -0.13 4.56 -5.53
CA LEU A 92 0.60 4.79 -6.77
C LEU A 92 -0.07 5.91 -7.55
N ILE A 93 0.72 6.88 -8.01
CA ILE A 93 0.32 7.90 -8.98
C ILE A 93 0.76 7.41 -10.36
N GLU A 94 -0.18 6.82 -11.09
CA GLU A 94 0.06 6.15 -12.37
C GLU A 94 -0.17 7.12 -13.53
N ILE A 95 0.90 7.30 -14.32
CA ILE A 95 0.97 8.27 -15.41
C ILE A 95 1.64 7.57 -16.60
N ASP A 96 0.85 7.30 -17.64
CA ASP A 96 1.33 6.54 -18.81
C ASP A 96 2.28 7.35 -19.71
N ASP A 97 2.07 8.67 -19.78
CA ASP A 97 2.88 9.58 -20.58
C ASP A 97 3.98 10.23 -19.73
N ALA A 98 5.24 9.91 -20.05
CA ALA A 98 6.41 10.46 -19.36
C ALA A 98 6.44 12.00 -19.34
N SER A 99 5.91 12.66 -20.37
CA SER A 99 5.83 14.13 -20.44
C SER A 99 4.84 14.72 -19.42
N GLN A 100 3.88 13.92 -18.95
CA GLN A 100 2.86 14.33 -18.01
C GLN A 100 3.23 14.05 -16.55
N ILE A 101 4.34 13.34 -16.28
CA ILE A 101 4.76 12.97 -14.92
C ILE A 101 4.84 14.21 -14.03
N LYS A 102 5.73 15.15 -14.36
CA LYS A 102 5.93 16.36 -13.55
C LYS A 102 4.66 17.21 -13.44
N PRO A 103 3.95 17.55 -14.54
CA PRO A 103 2.71 18.34 -14.44
C PRO A 103 1.61 17.72 -13.56
N VAL A 104 1.45 16.39 -13.58
CA VAL A 104 0.46 15.72 -12.74
C VAL A 104 0.90 15.71 -11.29
N LEU A 105 2.16 15.39 -11.00
CA LEU A 105 2.69 15.39 -9.63
C LEU A 105 2.60 16.79 -9.00
N ASP A 106 2.95 17.84 -9.75
CA ASP A 106 2.83 19.23 -9.29
C ASP A 106 1.37 19.59 -8.95
N ARG A 107 0.39 19.08 -9.71
CA ARG A 107 -1.04 19.30 -9.44
C ARG A 107 -1.55 18.52 -8.23
N LEU A 108 -0.97 17.38 -7.92
CA LEU A 108 -1.37 16.53 -6.80
C LEU A 108 -0.57 16.80 -5.52
N LEU A 109 0.28 17.83 -5.52
CA LEU A 109 1.11 18.16 -4.37
C LEU A 109 0.25 18.36 -3.10
N GLY A 110 0.61 17.65 -2.03
CA GLY A 110 -0.11 17.67 -0.76
C GLY A 110 -1.34 16.75 -0.72
N ILE A 111 -1.51 15.85 -1.69
CA ILE A 111 -2.56 14.81 -1.65
C ILE A 111 -2.36 13.82 -0.49
N ASP A 112 -1.11 13.58 -0.13
CA ASP A 112 -0.68 12.75 1.00
C ASP A 112 -0.65 13.53 2.32
N THR A 113 -1.12 14.78 2.31
CA THR A 113 -1.27 15.60 3.51
C THR A 113 -2.74 15.94 3.75
N ARG A 114 -3.03 16.39 4.98
CA ARG A 114 -4.40 16.64 5.45
C ARG A 114 -5.27 15.39 5.36
N ASP A 115 -6.59 15.58 5.31
CA ASP A 115 -7.57 14.49 5.32
C ASP A 115 -8.09 14.18 3.90
N TYR A 116 -7.30 14.38 2.84
CA TYR A 116 -7.81 14.24 1.47
C TYR A 116 -8.11 12.80 1.07
N VAL A 117 -7.32 11.84 1.55
CA VAL A 117 -7.55 10.42 1.30
C VAL A 117 -8.21 9.81 2.52
N ARG A 118 -9.36 9.17 2.29
CA ARG A 118 -10.18 8.57 3.35
C ARG A 118 -10.72 7.22 2.91
N MET A 119 -11.03 6.39 3.89
CA MET A 119 -11.86 5.21 3.73
C MET A 119 -13.18 5.42 4.45
N THR A 120 -14.29 5.14 3.79
CA THR A 120 -15.61 5.12 4.43
C THR A 120 -16.04 3.68 4.65
N VAL A 121 -16.56 3.36 5.84
CA VAL A 121 -17.14 2.05 6.17
C VAL A 121 -18.52 2.30 6.79
N GLY A 122 -19.58 2.17 5.99
CA GLY A 122 -20.91 2.61 6.40
C GLY A 122 -20.89 4.10 6.85
N PRO A 123 -21.28 4.43 8.11
CA PRO A 123 -21.26 5.79 8.61
C PRO A 123 -19.86 6.26 9.06
N HIS A 124 -18.86 5.38 9.13
CA HIS A 124 -17.54 5.71 9.65
C HIS A 124 -16.64 6.28 8.55
N VAL A 125 -15.91 7.33 8.89
CA VAL A 125 -14.89 7.95 8.04
C VAL A 125 -13.53 7.75 8.73
N ILE A 126 -12.60 7.14 8.01
CA ILE A 126 -11.24 6.85 8.48
C ILE A 126 -10.28 7.62 7.58
N VAL A 127 -9.55 8.57 8.15
CA VAL A 127 -8.53 9.35 7.43
C VAL A 127 -7.32 8.46 7.17
N GLY A 128 -6.73 8.58 5.98
CA GLY A 128 -5.47 7.94 5.64
C GLY A 128 -4.31 8.64 6.34
N ASP A 129 -3.52 7.89 7.09
CA ASP A 129 -2.29 8.34 7.73
C ASP A 129 -1.09 7.99 6.84
N PHE A 130 -0.48 9.00 6.23
CA PHE A 130 0.64 8.83 5.31
C PHE A 130 1.98 8.84 6.04
N GLU A 131 2.92 8.01 5.57
CA GLU A 131 4.29 8.06 6.07
C GLU A 131 5.01 9.35 5.64
N ALA A 132 5.72 9.98 6.57
CA ALA A 132 6.51 11.18 6.30
C ALA A 132 7.68 10.90 5.35
N GLY A 133 8.19 11.94 4.68
CA GLY A 133 9.42 11.87 3.86
C GLY A 133 9.24 11.41 2.41
N HIS A 134 8.03 11.00 2.00
CA HIS A 134 7.69 10.68 0.60
C HIS A 134 7.11 11.87 -0.17
N SER A 135 6.82 12.97 0.53
CA SER A 135 6.66 14.32 0.00
C SER A 135 7.71 15.22 0.64
N ASP A 136 8.43 15.96 -0.18
CA ASP A 136 9.27 17.05 0.30
C ASP A 136 8.50 18.36 0.05
N GLU A 137 7.73 18.81 1.04
CA GLU A 137 6.97 20.07 0.97
C GLU A 137 7.91 21.28 0.80
N GLU A 138 9.13 21.24 1.37
CA GLU A 138 10.12 22.31 1.26
C GLU A 138 10.76 22.38 -0.14
N ARG A 139 10.87 21.24 -0.84
CA ARG A 139 11.36 21.17 -2.23
C ARG A 139 10.26 21.09 -3.28
N GLY A 140 8.98 21.07 -2.88
CA GLY A 140 7.82 20.97 -3.76
C GLY A 140 7.80 19.69 -4.60
N LYS A 141 8.28 18.57 -4.06
CA LYS A 141 8.37 17.29 -4.79
C LYS A 141 7.47 16.24 -4.17
N LEU A 142 6.50 15.78 -4.97
CA LEU A 142 5.66 14.63 -4.68
C LEU A 142 6.27 13.36 -5.31
N SER A 143 6.35 12.27 -4.55
CA SER A 143 6.72 10.96 -5.09
C SER A 143 5.58 10.38 -5.94
N ALA A 144 5.87 9.41 -6.81
CA ALA A 144 4.83 8.63 -7.47
C ALA A 144 4.31 7.48 -6.58
N VAL A 145 4.96 7.25 -5.44
CA VAL A 145 4.69 6.14 -4.52
C VAL A 145 4.62 6.69 -3.10
N HIS A 146 3.53 6.39 -2.40
CA HIS A 146 3.30 6.78 -1.00
C HIS A 146 2.75 5.59 -0.21
N PHE A 147 3.02 5.56 1.09
CA PHE A 147 2.46 4.57 1.99
C PHE A 147 1.41 5.22 2.88
N VAL A 148 0.23 4.59 2.94
CA VAL A 148 -0.91 5.08 3.72
C VAL A 148 -1.48 3.98 4.59
N ARG A 149 -1.85 4.34 5.82
CA ARG A 149 -2.53 3.49 6.78
C ARG A 149 -3.94 3.99 7.06
N PHE A 150 -4.83 3.06 7.38
CA PHE A 150 -6.18 3.36 7.82
C PHE A 150 -6.43 2.63 9.12
N ALA A 151 -6.50 3.36 10.23
CA ALA A 151 -6.81 2.79 11.54
C ALA A 151 -8.33 2.67 11.72
N LEU A 152 -8.87 1.46 11.56
CA LEU A 152 -10.30 1.24 11.63
C LEU A 152 -10.77 1.11 13.09
N PRO A 153 -11.69 1.98 13.56
CA PRO A 153 -12.24 1.84 14.89
C PRO A 153 -13.01 0.51 15.02
N PRO A 154 -13.12 -0.05 16.23
CA PRO A 154 -13.82 -1.32 16.46
C PRO A 154 -15.21 -1.40 15.82
N GLU A 155 -15.96 -0.30 15.82
CA GLU A 155 -17.30 -0.16 15.23
C GLU A 155 -17.27 -0.40 13.72
N ALA A 156 -16.32 0.24 13.01
CA ALA A 156 -16.14 0.08 11.58
C ALA A 156 -15.71 -1.35 11.24
N ARG A 157 -14.80 -1.95 12.03
CA ARG A 157 -14.33 -3.33 11.81
C ARG A 157 -15.46 -4.35 11.92
N ARG A 158 -16.36 -4.19 12.89
CA ARG A 158 -17.52 -5.09 13.08
C ARG A 158 -18.45 -5.13 11.87
N ILE A 159 -18.59 -4.02 11.15
CA ILE A 159 -19.50 -3.92 10.00
C ILE A 159 -18.78 -4.01 8.65
N PHE A 160 -17.44 -4.10 8.62
CA PHE A 160 -16.64 -4.02 7.38
C PHE A 160 -17.06 -5.06 6.33
N ALA A 161 -17.45 -6.25 6.77
CA ALA A 161 -17.87 -7.34 5.89
C ALA A 161 -19.22 -7.08 5.19
N THR A 162 -20.11 -6.31 5.82
CA THR A 162 -21.50 -6.14 5.37
C THR A 162 -21.80 -4.73 4.87
N ALA A 163 -21.16 -3.71 5.45
CA ALA A 163 -21.32 -2.32 5.07
C ALA A 163 -20.65 -2.01 3.73
N GLU A 164 -21.13 -0.97 3.06
CA GLU A 164 -20.41 -0.40 1.93
C GLU A 164 -19.06 0.16 2.41
N VAL A 165 -17.98 -0.22 1.71
CA VAL A 165 -16.63 0.29 1.96
C VAL A 165 -16.18 1.01 0.70
N ALA A 166 -15.65 2.23 0.85
CA ALA A 166 -15.14 3.00 -0.29
C ALA A 166 -13.85 3.71 0.06
N LEU A 167 -12.96 3.83 -0.93
CA LEU A 167 -11.89 4.82 -0.90
C LEU A 167 -12.41 6.12 -1.49
N VAL A 168 -12.07 7.22 -0.84
CA VAL A 168 -12.51 8.56 -1.18
C VAL A 168 -11.28 9.47 -1.23
N VAL A 169 -11.15 10.21 -2.31
CA VAL A 169 -10.11 11.22 -2.49
C VAL A 169 -10.81 12.55 -2.75
N GLU A 170 -10.51 13.57 -1.93
CA GLU A 170 -11.12 14.91 -2.01
C GLU A 170 -10.07 16.02 -2.15
N HIS A 171 -9.06 15.81 -3.00
CA HIS A 171 -8.04 16.81 -3.28
C HIS A 171 -8.60 17.89 -4.24
N PRO A 172 -8.19 19.18 -4.16
CA PRO A 172 -8.66 20.23 -5.07
C PRO A 172 -8.50 19.90 -6.55
N ASN A 173 -7.46 19.14 -6.91
CA ASN A 173 -7.15 18.74 -8.28
C ASN A 173 -7.53 17.29 -8.62
N GLU A 174 -8.09 16.52 -7.68
CA GLU A 174 -8.55 15.15 -7.92
C GLU A 174 -9.66 14.80 -6.89
N ARG A 175 -10.88 14.60 -7.37
CA ARG A 175 -12.02 14.21 -6.54
C ARG A 175 -12.62 12.94 -7.08
N ALA A 176 -12.55 11.86 -6.32
CA ALA A 176 -13.01 10.56 -6.76
C ALA A 176 -13.43 9.68 -5.59
N ARG A 177 -14.30 8.72 -5.89
CA ARG A 177 -14.79 7.73 -4.94
C ARG A 177 -14.90 6.39 -5.65
N THR A 178 -14.36 5.34 -5.02
CA THR A 178 -14.45 3.97 -5.50
C THR A 178 -14.97 3.08 -4.39
N VAL A 179 -16.13 2.44 -4.62
CA VAL A 179 -16.64 1.39 -3.74
C VAL A 179 -15.83 0.12 -3.95
N LEU A 180 -15.38 -0.50 -2.86
CA LEU A 180 -14.63 -1.74 -2.88
C LEU A 180 -15.55 -2.88 -3.30
N SER A 181 -15.04 -3.74 -4.19
CA SER A 181 -15.75 -4.96 -4.59
C SER A 181 -15.94 -5.91 -3.39
N ALA A 182 -16.88 -6.84 -3.49
CA ALA A 182 -17.05 -7.87 -2.46
C ALA A 182 -15.78 -8.73 -2.30
N GLU A 183 -15.05 -8.96 -3.39
CA GLU A 183 -13.78 -9.69 -3.37
C GLU A 183 -12.68 -8.92 -2.64
N ALA A 184 -12.55 -7.62 -2.91
CA ALA A 184 -11.63 -6.74 -2.20
C ALA A 184 -11.94 -6.73 -0.70
N ARG A 185 -13.19 -6.47 -0.30
CA ARG A 185 -13.59 -6.46 1.12
C ARG A 185 -13.26 -7.78 1.82
N ARG A 186 -13.56 -8.94 1.21
CA ARG A 186 -13.19 -10.25 1.78
C ARG A 186 -11.68 -10.43 1.92
N SER A 187 -10.90 -9.92 0.95
CA SER A 187 -9.44 -10.01 0.99
C SER A 187 -8.85 -9.17 2.12
N LEU A 188 -9.33 -7.93 2.29
CA LEU A 188 -8.84 -6.98 3.31
C LEU A 188 -9.30 -7.32 4.73
N LEU A 189 -10.48 -7.93 4.87
CA LEU A 189 -10.98 -8.35 6.18
C LEU A 189 -10.02 -9.29 6.91
N ARG A 190 -9.22 -10.07 6.18
CA ARG A 190 -8.20 -10.97 6.75
C ARG A 190 -7.04 -10.22 7.42
N ASP A 191 -6.82 -8.96 7.06
CA ASP A 191 -5.70 -8.16 7.58
C ASP A 191 -6.10 -7.34 8.82
N LEU A 192 -7.41 -7.16 9.05
CA LEU A 192 -7.98 -6.39 10.16
C LEU A 192 -8.01 -7.12 11.51
N ALA A 193 -7.55 -8.38 11.54
CA ALA A 193 -7.55 -9.26 12.70
C ALA A 193 -6.46 -8.90 13.73
#